data_AF-A0A6G8CDV2-F1
#
_entry.id   AF-A0A6G8CDV2-F1
#
_cell.length_a   1.000
_cell.length_b   1.000
_cell.length_c   1.000
_cell.angle_alpha   90.00
_cell.angle_beta   90.00
_cell.angle_gamma   90.00
#
_symmetry.space_group_name_H-M   'P 1'
#
loop_
_entity.id
_entity.type
_entity.pdbx_description
1 polymer ?
#
loop_
_entity_poly.entity_id
_entity_poly.type
_entity_poly.pdbx_seq_one_letter_code
_entity_poly.pdbx_strand_id
1 'polypeptide(L)'
;MNRSFWLLRGLKFFFFATMFVAAAGFVTMSLWNWLVPVLFNGPAISFWQTLGLLILTRILFGGWGRGGRPGDWSRRREIWRKKMESRMAHLTPEEQEKFRQKMRTSCGPPWMRRQEPEQAPTATTA
;
A
#
# COMPACT_ATOMS: atom_id res chain seq x y z
N MET A 1 -9.90 13.90 15.31
CA MET A 1 -9.36 12.74 14.55
C MET A 1 -10.13 11.49 14.97
N ASN A 2 -11.07 11.03 14.14
CA ASN A 2 -12.08 10.03 14.50
C ASN A 2 -11.50 8.60 14.49
N ARG A 3 -11.14 8.08 15.67
CA ARG A 3 -10.59 6.74 15.88
C ARG A 3 -11.51 5.61 15.38
N SER A 4 -12.82 5.88 15.29
CA SER A 4 -13.82 4.94 14.82
C SER A 4 -13.59 4.47 13.36
N PHE A 5 -13.07 5.33 12.48
CA PHE A 5 -12.77 4.94 11.10
C PHE A 5 -11.58 3.99 10.99
N TRP A 6 -10.62 4.07 11.92
CA TRP A 6 -9.47 3.17 11.96
C TRP A 6 -9.85 1.80 12.53
N LEU A 7 -10.75 1.79 13.52
CA LEU A 7 -11.33 0.57 14.08
C LEU A 7 -12.25 -0.14 13.08
N LEU A 8 -13.15 0.56 12.38
CA LEU A 8 -13.98 -0.03 11.32
C LEU A 8 -13.12 -0.61 10.19
N ARG A 9 -12.04 0.08 9.81
CA ARG A 9 -11.12 -0.38 8.76
C ARG A 9 -10.31 -1.61 9.21
N GLY A 10 -9.89 -1.65 10.47
CA GLY A 10 -9.25 -2.82 11.09
C GLY A 10 -10.21 -4.02 11.18
N LEU A 11 -11.44 -3.80 11.64
CA LEU A 11 -12.46 -4.84 11.78
C LEU A 11 -12.84 -5.45 10.43
N LYS A 12 -13.02 -4.63 9.39
CA LYS A 12 -13.35 -5.12 8.05
C LYS A 12 -12.20 -5.94 7.44
N PHE A 13 -10.96 -5.54 7.70
CA PHE A 13 -9.79 -6.31 7.28
C PHE A 13 -9.68 -7.64 8.05
N PHE A 14 -9.91 -7.63 9.36
CA PHE A 14 -9.94 -8.84 10.18
C PHE A 14 -11.01 -9.82 9.71
N PHE A 15 -12.22 -9.34 9.42
CA PHE A 15 -13.30 -10.18 8.92
C PHE A 15 -12.92 -10.83 7.57
N PHE A 16 -12.39 -10.04 6.63
CA PHE A 16 -11.91 -10.57 5.34
C PHE A 16 -10.78 -11.59 5.49
N ALA A 17 -9.82 -11.32 6.38
CA ALA A 17 -8.71 -12.23 6.64
C ALA A 17 -9.21 -13.56 7.23
N THR A 18 -10.08 -13.50 8.25
CA THR A 18 -10.68 -14.68 8.86
C THR A 18 -11.51 -15.48 7.86
N MET A 19 -12.31 -14.80 7.03
CA MET A 19 -13.10 -15.45 5.98
C MET A 19 -12.20 -16.16 4.95
N PHE A 20 -11.10 -15.54 4.55
CA PHE A 20 -10.14 -16.14 3.62
C PHE A 20 -9.46 -17.37 4.22
N VAL A 21 -9.03 -17.29 5.49
CA VAL A 21 -8.40 -18.43 6.20
C VAL A 21 -9.40 -19.57 6.37
N ALA A 22 -10.65 -19.27 6.73
CA ALA A 22 -11.70 -20.28 6.86
C ALA A 22 -12.00 -20.96 5.52
N ALA A 23 -12.09 -20.20 4.43
CA ALA A 23 -12.29 -20.75 3.08
C ALA A 23 -11.12 -21.63 2.65
N ALA A 24 -9.88 -21.18 2.87
CA ALA A 24 -8.68 -21.98 2.58
C ALA A 24 -8.66 -23.28 3.40
N GLY A 25 -8.95 -23.20 4.70
CA GLY A 25 -9.04 -24.38 5.58
C GLY A 25 -10.13 -25.36 5.15
N PHE A 26 -11.29 -24.86 4.74
CA PHE A 26 -12.39 -25.70 4.28
C PHE A 26 -12.07 -26.41 2.96
N VAL A 27 -11.47 -25.71 2.00
CA VAL A 27 -11.04 -26.30 0.72
C VAL A 27 -9.96 -27.35 0.94
N THR A 28 -8.94 -27.04 1.74
CA THR A 28 -7.87 -27.99 2.06
C THR A 28 -8.41 -29.22 2.78
N MET A 29 -9.32 -29.07 3.74
CA MET A 29 -9.94 -30.20 4.45
C MET A 29 -10.76 -31.07 3.50
N SER A 30 -11.61 -30.46 2.68
CA SER A 30 -12.48 -31.18 1.74
C SER A 30 -11.66 -31.95 0.71
N LEU A 31 -10.62 -31.32 0.16
CA LEU A 31 -9.72 -31.93 -0.81
C LEU A 31 -8.91 -33.07 -0.17
N TRP A 32 -8.42 -32.87 1.05
CA TRP A 32 -7.65 -33.90 1.76
C TRP A 32 -8.50 -35.13 2.06
N ASN A 33 -9.70 -34.94 2.60
CA ASN A 33 -10.60 -36.03 2.95
C ASN A 33 -11.10 -36.81 1.72
N TRP A 34 -11.04 -36.21 0.52
CA TRP A 34 -11.34 -36.90 -0.73
C TRP A 34 -10.13 -37.61 -1.34
N LEU A 35 -8.94 -37.01 -1.34
CA LEU A 35 -7.76 -37.59 -1.99
C LEU A 35 -7.03 -38.61 -1.12
N VAL A 36 -6.75 -38.27 0.15
CA VAL A 36 -5.80 -39.04 0.96
C VAL A 36 -6.37 -40.36 1.49
N PRO A 37 -7.63 -40.41 1.96
CA PRO A 37 -8.25 -41.69 2.32
C PRO A 37 -8.40 -42.61 1.10
N VAL A 38 -8.75 -42.06 -0.06
CA VAL A 38 -9.01 -42.85 -1.28
C VAL A 38 -7.73 -43.35 -1.94
N LEU A 39 -6.67 -42.53 -2.00
CA LEU A 39 -5.43 -42.88 -2.70
C LEU A 39 -4.41 -43.59 -1.80
N PHE A 40 -4.39 -43.26 -0.50
CA PHE A 40 -3.31 -43.69 0.41
C PHE A 40 -3.81 -44.48 1.63
N ASN A 41 -5.13 -44.73 1.78
CA ASN A 41 -5.73 -45.25 3.02
C ASN A 41 -5.27 -44.47 4.28
N GLY A 42 -4.91 -43.19 4.10
CA GLY A 42 -4.40 -42.35 5.17
C GLY A 42 -5.52 -41.83 6.09
N PRO A 43 -5.18 -41.39 7.31
CA PRO A 43 -6.16 -40.85 8.23
C PRO A 43 -6.83 -39.59 7.68
N ALA A 44 -8.15 -39.50 7.84
CA ALA A 44 -8.92 -38.30 7.54
C ALA A 44 -8.50 -37.17 8.50
N ILE A 45 -8.38 -35.95 7.97
CA ILE A 45 -7.95 -34.78 8.73
C ILE A 45 -9.18 -33.97 9.14
N SER A 46 -9.25 -33.61 10.42
CA SER A 46 -10.31 -32.75 10.96
C SER A 46 -10.06 -31.26 10.66
N PHE A 47 -11.11 -30.44 10.74
CA PHE A 47 -11.01 -28.99 10.50
C PHE A 47 -9.90 -28.33 11.33
N TRP A 48 -9.77 -28.72 12.61
CA TRP A 48 -8.76 -28.20 13.52
C TRP A 48 -7.33 -28.59 13.13
N GLN A 49 -7.12 -29.79 12.60
CA GLN A 49 -5.80 -30.22 12.11
C GLN A 49 -5.42 -29.47 10.83
N THR A 50 -6.35 -29.30 9.89
CA THR A 50 -6.14 -28.50 8.68
C THR A 50 -5.84 -27.05 9.04
N LEU A 51 -6.59 -26.47 9.97
CA LEU A 51 -6.34 -25.12 10.46
C LEU A 51 -4.98 -25.01 11.15
N GLY A 52 -4.60 -25.99 11.96
CA GLY A 52 -3.28 -26.08 12.61
C GLY A 52 -2.14 -26.14 11.59
N LEU A 53 -2.27 -26.94 10.53
CA LEU A 53 -1.31 -27.03 9.42
C LEU A 53 -1.22 -25.72 8.63
N LEU A 54 -2.36 -25.08 8.34
CA LEU A 54 -2.39 -23.77 7.69
C LEU A 54 -1.74 -22.70 8.56
N ILE A 55 -1.99 -22.69 9.87
CA ILE A 55 -1.34 -21.75 10.80
C ILE A 55 0.17 -22.03 10.84
N LEU A 56 0.57 -23.29 10.96
CA LEU A 56 1.97 -23.69 11.03
C LEU A 56 2.73 -23.29 9.76
N THR A 57 2.20 -23.62 8.58
CA THR A 57 2.78 -23.18 7.30
C THR A 57 2.75 -21.66 7.16
N ARG A 58 1.72 -20.98 7.65
CA ARG A 58 1.64 -19.51 7.62
C ARG A 58 2.64 -18.85 8.56
N ILE A 59 2.99 -19.48 9.68
CA ILE A 59 4.03 -19.02 10.61
C ILE A 59 5.41 -19.30 10.02
N LEU A 60 5.65 -20.51 9.50
CA LEU A 60 6.93 -20.91 8.90
C LEU A 60 7.26 -20.14 7.61
N PHE A 61 6.34 -20.11 6.65
CA PHE A 61 6.56 -19.49 5.34
C PHE A 61 6.13 -18.01 5.30
N GLY A 62 5.19 -17.60 6.16
CA GLY A 62 4.64 -16.25 6.15
C GLY A 62 5.08 -15.38 7.34
N GLY A 63 5.93 -15.87 8.24
CA GLY A 63 6.50 -15.13 9.36
C GLY A 63 7.70 -14.24 9.02
N TRP A 64 8.33 -14.40 7.85
CA TRP A 64 9.58 -13.69 7.52
C TRP A 64 9.66 -12.97 6.17
N GLY A 65 8.60 -12.96 5.37
CA GLY A 65 8.65 -12.32 4.06
C GLY A 65 7.39 -11.56 3.71
N ARG A 66 7.52 -10.23 3.56
CA ARG A 66 6.72 -9.45 2.60
C ARG A 66 5.28 -9.09 3.02
N GLY A 67 5.16 -8.33 4.11
CA GLY A 67 3.93 -7.62 4.46
C GLY A 67 4.24 -6.39 5.31
N GLY A 68 4.48 -5.26 4.64
CA GLY A 68 4.80 -3.92 5.15
C GLY A 68 4.64 -3.72 6.67
N ARG A 69 5.77 -3.62 7.36
CA ARG A 69 5.83 -2.89 8.64
C ARG A 69 5.21 -1.50 8.40
N PRO A 70 4.37 -0.96 9.29
CA PRO A 70 3.80 0.39 9.17
C PRO A 70 4.82 1.55 9.15
N GLY A 71 6.13 1.26 9.07
CA GLY A 71 7.21 2.22 8.82
C GLY A 71 7.78 2.25 7.39
N ASP A 72 7.41 1.31 6.50
CA ASP A 72 8.00 1.26 5.15
C ASP A 72 7.48 2.38 4.23
N TRP A 73 6.25 2.87 4.47
CA TRP A 73 5.71 4.01 3.72
C TRP A 73 6.47 5.31 4.04
N SER A 74 6.81 5.52 5.32
CA SER A 74 7.62 6.66 5.76
C SER A 74 9.04 6.59 5.21
N ARG A 75 9.67 5.40 5.22
CA ARG A 75 11.01 5.20 4.66
C ARG A 75 11.02 5.38 3.14
N ARG A 76 10.01 4.88 2.42
CA ARG A 76 9.87 5.09 0.96
C ARG A 76 9.64 6.56 0.62
N ARG A 77 8.88 7.30 1.44
CA ARG A 77 8.68 8.75 1.29
C ARG A 77 9.97 9.53 1.53
N GLU A 78 10.77 9.14 2.51
CA GLU A 78 12.06 9.77 2.80
C GLU A 78 13.07 9.54 1.67
N ILE A 79 13.15 8.31 1.14
CA ILE A 79 13.99 7.98 -0.03
C ILE A 79 13.55 8.80 -1.24
N TRP A 80 12.24 8.92 -1.48
CA TRP A 80 11.72 9.71 -2.59
C TRP A 80 12.01 11.21 -2.42
N ARG A 81 11.89 11.73 -1.19
CA ARG A 81 12.21 13.13 -0.87
C ARG A 81 13.68 13.45 -1.10
N LYS A 82 14.59 12.60 -0.59
CA LYS A 82 16.04 12.74 -0.84
C LYS A 82 16.39 12.69 -2.33
N LYS A 83 15.72 11.84 -3.11
CA LYS A 83 15.91 11.75 -4.57
C LYS A 83 15.41 12.99 -5.32
N MET A 84 14.37 13.65 -4.82
CA MET A 84 13.88 14.91 -5.38
C MET A 84 14.79 16.08 -4.99
N GLU A 85 15.24 16.15 -3.74
CA GLU A 85 16.18 17.16 -3.25
C GLU A 85 17.51 17.10 -4.02
N SER A 86 18.08 15.91 -4.26
CA SER A 86 19.30 15.79 -5.06
C SER A 86 19.11 16.23 -6.51
N ARG A 87 17.96 15.94 -7.12
CA ARG A 87 17.64 16.41 -8.48
C ARG A 87 17.48 17.92 -8.55
N MET A 88 16.93 18.55 -7.50
CA MET A 88 16.81 20.00 -7.41
C MET A 88 18.16 20.69 -7.20
N ALA A 89 19.08 20.11 -6.42
CA ALA A 89 20.40 20.69 -6.16
C ALA A 89 21.32 20.77 -7.38
N HIS A 90 21.13 19.90 -8.38
CA HIS A 90 21.90 19.90 -9.63
C HIS A 90 21.37 20.88 -10.68
N LEU A 91 20.23 21.54 -10.44
CA LEU A 91 19.63 22.49 -11.38
C LEU A 91 20.08 23.93 -11.07
N THR A 92 20.41 24.66 -12.13
CA THR A 92 20.69 26.11 -12.08
C THR A 92 19.49 26.89 -11.53
N PRO A 93 19.69 28.07 -10.92
CA PRO A 93 18.61 28.82 -10.28
C PRO A 93 17.44 29.12 -11.22
N GLU A 94 17.71 29.41 -12.50
CA GLU A 94 16.68 29.69 -13.50
C GLU A 94 15.86 28.44 -13.88
N GLU A 95 16.47 27.25 -13.91
CA GLU A 95 15.78 26.00 -14.20
C GLU A 95 14.96 25.49 -13.02
N GLN A 96 15.41 25.74 -11.79
CA GLN A 96 14.65 25.44 -10.58
C GLN A 96 13.32 26.18 -10.53
N GLU A 97 13.28 27.44 -10.94
CA GLU A 97 12.05 28.24 -10.94
C GLU A 97 11.04 27.71 -11.95
N LYS A 98 11.48 27.43 -13.18
CA LYS A 98 10.62 26.82 -14.23
C LYS A 98 10.12 25.44 -13.80
N PHE A 99 10.97 24.62 -13.16
CA PHE A 99 10.58 23.31 -12.65
C PHE A 99 9.60 23.41 -11.47
N ARG A 100 9.84 24.33 -10.52
CA ARG A 100 8.96 24.60 -9.37
C ARG A 100 7.61 25.12 -9.84
N GLN A 101 7.57 25.96 -10.86
CA GLN A 101 6.34 26.47 -11.47
C GLN A 101 5.57 25.34 -12.16
N LYS A 102 6.21 24.51 -13.01
CA LYS A 102 5.57 23.33 -13.61
C LYS A 102 5.05 22.33 -12.57
N MET A 103 5.82 22.10 -11.51
CA MET A 103 5.41 21.21 -10.42
C MET A 103 4.22 21.77 -9.64
N ARG A 104 4.16 23.10 -9.41
CA ARG A 104 2.99 23.79 -8.84
C ARG A 104 1.77 23.70 -9.74
N THR A 105 1.92 23.82 -11.06
CA THR A 105 0.80 23.72 -12.00
C THR A 105 0.27 22.29 -12.15
N SER A 106 1.16 21.28 -12.10
CA SER A 106 0.80 19.88 -12.37
C SER A 106 0.41 19.09 -11.12
N CYS A 107 1.03 19.37 -9.96
CA CYS A 107 0.77 18.66 -8.70
C CYS A 107 0.24 19.55 -7.57
N GLY A 108 -0.02 20.83 -7.82
CA GLY A 108 -0.58 21.75 -6.84
C GLY A 108 -2.08 21.55 -6.62
N PRO A 109 -2.61 21.85 -5.43
CA PRO A 109 -4.04 21.90 -5.19
C PRO A 109 -4.74 22.81 -6.21
N PRO A 110 -6.00 22.53 -6.62
CA PRO A 110 -6.69 23.27 -7.68
C PRO A 110 -6.73 24.80 -7.49
N TRP A 111 -6.68 25.27 -6.23
CA TRP A 111 -6.71 26.68 -5.85
C TRP A 111 -5.37 27.41 -6.03
N MET A 112 -4.26 26.70 -6.25
CA MET A 112 -2.91 27.27 -6.40
C MET A 112 -2.49 27.44 -7.86
N ARG A 113 -3.34 27.04 -8.82
CA ARG A 113 -3.08 27.12 -10.28
C ARG A 113 -3.29 28.51 -10.89
N ARG A 114 -3.80 29.49 -10.14
CA ARG A 114 -4.23 30.80 -10.66
C ARG A 114 -3.40 31.94 -10.07
N GLN A 115 -2.16 32.08 -10.54
CA GLN A 115 -1.43 33.34 -10.48
C GLN A 115 -0.86 33.57 -11.88
N GLU A 116 -1.67 34.16 -12.76
CA GLU A 116 -1.15 34.92 -13.88
C GLU A 116 -0.52 36.20 -13.31
N PRO A 117 0.76 36.49 -13.56
CA PRO A 117 1.25 37.84 -13.38
C PRO A 117 0.54 38.70 -14.42
N GLU A 118 -0.41 39.48 -13.94
CA GLU A 118 -1.04 40.59 -14.66
C GLU A 118 0.07 41.53 -15.15
N GLN A 119 0.51 41.32 -16.39
CA GLN A 119 1.29 42.31 -17.12
C GLN A 119 0.35 43.47 -17.42
N ALA A 120 0.25 44.42 -16.50
CA ALA A 120 -0.32 45.71 -16.76
C ALA A 120 0.46 46.34 -17.93
N PRO A 121 -0.16 46.65 -19.09
CA PRO A 121 0.53 47.41 -20.12
C PRO A 121 0.74 48.81 -19.57
N THR A 122 2.01 49.14 -19.30
CA THR A 122 2.49 50.50 -19.09
C THR A 122 1.95 51.37 -20.20
N ALA A 123 1.15 52.37 -19.82
CA ALA A 123 0.71 53.43 -20.70
C ALA A 123 1.94 54.01 -21.43
N THR A 124 2.00 53.76 -22.73
CA THR A 124 2.92 54.43 -23.64
C THR A 124 2.53 55.89 -23.69
N THR A 125 3.33 56.72 -23.02
CA THR A 125 3.44 58.14 -23.30
C THR A 125 4.05 58.31 -24.69
N ALA A 126 3.29 58.90 -25.62
CA ALA A 126 3.78 59.66 -26.78
C ALA A 126 2.64 60.54 -27.30
#